data_AF-A0A9W8ULQ1-F1
#
_entry.id   AF-A0A9W8ULQ1-F1
#
_cell.length_a   1.000
_cell.length_b   1.000
_cell.length_c   1.000
_cell.angle_alpha   90.00
_cell.angle_beta   90.00
_cell.angle_gamma   90.00
#
_symmetry.space_group_name_H-M   'P 1'
#
loop_
_entity.id
_entity.type
_entity.pdbx_description
1 polymer ?
#
loop_
_entity_poly.entity_id
_entity_poly.type
_entity_poly.pdbx_seq_one_letter_code
_entity_poly.pdbx_strand_id
1 'polypeptide(L)'
;MKSPIPDYLKVVLDNARSIESGAPASYIETLAKADTSKMAVALAMVDGNVYSVGDDQVEFSMQSISKAFVYAMAIEDRGLSKVLEKIGVEPSGDAFNQLSLERGTNRPVNPMINAGAITAHSLVDGTTAEERTERILRGLSQLAGRQLQVDEEVYEAELKSADRNMAIGYMLKSAGVISCDPRDIVKGYIRQCAINVNVRDLAIMAATLSNAGVHPITGDHIIPQASVRQVLSVMTTCGMYDAAGDWVSNVGIPAKSGVAGGIIGALPGQVGIATFSPNLDERGNSVRGVAICEKLSRDMGLHMMDVSQIAGATVSTTVATIVAGAKEPHHPNCEREVIIFSLRGAVRFPGSERLSRALVRELGEPKPDDPGSGRYANTCAVVISLRDVYSLNTVARRILHESIKRLMGEGRSVVVVDPTEIFQLAKAEDGAKAGRPRVVKSEIEARYYIGGIGCSTISIEDDW
;
A
#
# COMPACT_ATOMS: atom_id res chain seq x y z
N MET A 1 -30.28 -1.04 -7.64
CA MET A 1 -29.41 -2.10 -8.17
C MET A 1 -28.43 -2.50 -7.06
N LYS A 2 -28.16 -3.81 -6.85
CA LYS A 2 -27.13 -4.27 -5.90
C LYS A 2 -25.80 -4.42 -6.64
N SER A 3 -24.67 -4.26 -5.93
CA SER A 3 -23.36 -4.56 -6.51
C SER A 3 -23.28 -6.03 -6.93
N PRO A 4 -22.69 -6.37 -8.08
CA PRO A 4 -22.52 -7.76 -8.51
C PRO A 4 -21.37 -8.48 -7.77
N ILE A 5 -20.50 -7.74 -7.07
CA ILE A 5 -19.29 -8.30 -6.43
C ILE A 5 -19.63 -9.40 -5.40
N PRO A 6 -20.59 -9.24 -4.47
CA PRO A 6 -20.95 -10.31 -3.54
C PRO A 6 -21.48 -11.57 -4.24
N ASP A 7 -22.20 -11.43 -5.35
CA ASP A 7 -22.73 -12.60 -6.08
C ASP A 7 -21.59 -13.35 -6.80
N TYR A 8 -20.62 -12.62 -7.36
CA TYR A 8 -19.40 -13.23 -7.87
C TYR A 8 -18.58 -13.93 -6.77
N LEU A 9 -18.41 -13.30 -5.60
CA LEU A 9 -17.71 -13.94 -4.48
C LEU A 9 -18.38 -15.24 -4.03
N LYS A 10 -19.72 -15.35 -4.08
CA LYS A 10 -20.42 -16.63 -3.82
C LYS A 10 -20.02 -17.70 -4.83
N VAL A 11 -19.98 -17.37 -6.13
CA VAL A 11 -19.52 -18.30 -7.17
C VAL A 11 -18.09 -18.77 -6.92
N VAL A 12 -17.20 -17.86 -6.52
CA VAL A 12 -15.82 -18.20 -6.14
C VAL A 12 -15.79 -19.18 -4.96
N LEU A 13 -16.59 -18.90 -3.93
CA LEU A 13 -16.68 -19.73 -2.73
C LEU A 13 -17.25 -21.12 -3.05
N ASP A 14 -18.32 -21.20 -3.84
CA ASP A 14 -18.97 -22.46 -4.22
C ASP A 14 -18.05 -23.35 -5.07
N ASN A 15 -17.27 -22.75 -5.98
CA ASN A 15 -16.27 -23.50 -6.75
C ASN A 15 -15.22 -24.14 -5.83
N ALA A 16 -14.72 -23.40 -4.84
CA ALA A 16 -13.74 -23.92 -3.88
C ALA A 16 -14.32 -24.95 -2.90
N ARG A 17 -15.66 -24.98 -2.70
CA ARG A 17 -16.33 -25.91 -1.78
C ARG A 17 -16.11 -27.38 -2.15
N SER A 18 -16.00 -27.66 -3.45
CA SER A 18 -15.73 -29.01 -4.00
C SER A 18 -14.33 -29.57 -3.67
N ILE A 19 -13.42 -28.73 -3.18
CA ILE A 19 -12.06 -29.15 -2.81
C ILE A 19 -12.11 -29.72 -1.39
N GLU A 20 -11.91 -31.02 -1.24
CA GLU A 20 -11.97 -31.73 0.04
C GLU A 20 -10.59 -32.17 0.57
N SER A 21 -9.52 -31.92 -0.18
CA SER A 21 -8.15 -32.28 0.21
C SER A 21 -7.62 -31.44 1.39
N GLY A 22 -6.54 -31.93 1.99
CA GLY A 22 -5.88 -31.28 3.13
C GLY A 22 -6.46 -31.69 4.48
N ALA A 23 -5.90 -31.14 5.55
CA ALA A 23 -6.35 -31.39 6.91
C ALA A 23 -6.07 -30.18 7.82
N PRO A 24 -6.81 -29.99 8.93
CA PRO A 24 -6.48 -28.96 9.90
C PRO A 24 -5.09 -29.17 10.53
N ALA A 25 -4.53 -28.10 11.09
CA ALA A 25 -3.26 -28.18 11.83
C ALA A 25 -3.38 -29.11 13.05
N SER A 26 -2.62 -30.21 13.05
CA SER A 26 -2.74 -31.27 14.07
C SER A 26 -1.93 -31.04 15.34
N TYR A 27 -0.94 -30.13 15.32
CA TYR A 27 -0.02 -29.92 16.44
C TYR A 27 -0.57 -28.97 17.53
N ILE A 28 -1.67 -28.25 17.25
CA ILE A 28 -2.41 -27.45 18.24
C ILE A 28 -3.79 -28.11 18.38
N GLU A 29 -4.10 -28.57 19.60
CA GLU A 29 -5.32 -29.36 19.86
C GLU A 29 -6.61 -28.64 19.45
N THR A 30 -6.71 -27.33 19.69
CA THR A 30 -7.88 -26.53 19.34
C THR A 30 -8.06 -26.42 17.82
N LEU A 31 -6.97 -26.24 17.06
CA LEU A 31 -7.02 -26.17 15.60
C LEU A 31 -7.30 -27.53 14.96
N ALA A 32 -6.81 -28.62 15.56
CA ALA A 32 -7.06 -29.97 15.08
C ALA A 32 -8.56 -30.35 15.10
N LYS A 33 -9.35 -29.68 15.96
CA LYS A 33 -10.79 -29.86 16.11
C LYS A 33 -11.63 -28.80 15.36
N ALA A 34 -11.01 -27.98 14.51
CA ALA A 34 -11.70 -26.94 13.77
C ALA A 34 -12.80 -27.50 12.85
N ASP A 35 -13.91 -26.77 12.72
CA ASP A 35 -15.01 -27.12 11.81
C ASP A 35 -14.60 -26.89 10.35
N THR A 36 -14.25 -27.99 9.66
CA THR A 36 -13.76 -27.99 8.27
C THR A 36 -14.84 -27.65 7.22
N SER A 37 -16.11 -27.55 7.63
CA SER A 37 -17.19 -27.09 6.75
C SER A 37 -17.16 -25.57 6.54
N LYS A 38 -16.46 -24.83 7.41
CA LYS A 38 -16.41 -23.37 7.39
C LYS A 38 -15.55 -22.84 6.26
N MET A 39 -16.09 -21.85 5.55
CA MET A 39 -15.35 -21.11 4.55
C MET A 39 -15.89 -19.70 4.35
N ALA A 40 -14.99 -18.73 4.16
CA ALA A 40 -15.37 -17.35 3.90
C ALA A 40 -14.35 -16.63 3.03
N VAL A 41 -14.79 -15.58 2.35
CA VAL A 41 -13.94 -14.65 1.60
C VAL A 41 -14.44 -13.22 1.82
N ALA A 42 -13.49 -12.29 1.95
CA ALA A 42 -13.76 -10.87 2.04
C ALA A 42 -12.79 -10.06 1.16
N LEU A 43 -13.32 -9.00 0.56
CA LEU A 43 -12.59 -7.95 -0.15
C LEU A 43 -12.85 -6.63 0.57
N ALA A 44 -11.80 -5.90 0.91
CA ALA A 44 -11.86 -4.53 1.39
C ALA A 44 -11.15 -3.62 0.40
N MET A 45 -11.90 -2.68 -0.15
CA MET A 45 -11.39 -1.69 -1.10
C MET A 45 -10.63 -0.60 -0.35
N VAL A 46 -9.69 0.06 -1.04
CA VAL A 46 -8.91 1.17 -0.46
C VAL A 46 -9.77 2.40 -0.12
N ASP A 47 -11.01 2.46 -0.62
CA ASP A 47 -12.00 3.51 -0.34
C ASP A 47 -12.93 3.18 0.86
N GLY A 48 -12.71 2.05 1.54
CA GLY A 48 -13.46 1.64 2.72
C GLY A 48 -14.63 0.70 2.44
N ASN A 49 -14.98 0.41 1.18
CA ASN A 49 -16.04 -0.56 0.88
C ASN A 49 -15.60 -1.99 1.19
N VAL A 50 -16.44 -2.77 1.87
CA VAL A 50 -16.17 -4.18 2.22
C VAL A 50 -17.25 -5.10 1.65
N TYR A 51 -16.82 -6.11 0.89
CA TYR A 51 -17.65 -7.19 0.37
C TYR A 51 -17.22 -8.50 0.99
N SER A 52 -18.14 -9.30 1.52
CA SER A 52 -17.80 -10.62 2.06
C SER A 52 -18.97 -11.59 1.98
N VAL A 53 -18.65 -12.87 1.91
CA VAL A 53 -19.60 -13.99 1.77
C VAL A 53 -19.08 -15.23 2.50
N GLY A 54 -20.00 -16.15 2.81
CA GLY A 54 -19.71 -17.36 3.57
C GLY A 54 -19.83 -17.15 5.07
N ASP A 55 -19.04 -17.90 5.83
CA ASP A 55 -18.97 -17.83 7.30
C ASP A 55 -18.14 -16.61 7.77
N ASP A 56 -18.48 -15.42 7.29
CA ASP A 56 -17.63 -14.22 7.36
C ASP A 56 -17.52 -13.56 8.76
N GLN A 57 -18.30 -14.05 9.72
CA GLN A 57 -18.25 -13.67 11.14
C GLN A 57 -17.54 -14.71 12.01
N VAL A 58 -17.15 -15.87 11.47
CA VAL A 58 -16.43 -16.87 12.26
C VAL A 58 -15.05 -16.32 12.60
N GLU A 59 -14.78 -16.24 13.91
CA GLU A 59 -13.47 -15.86 14.41
C GLU A 59 -12.53 -17.07 14.46
N PHE A 60 -11.27 -16.81 14.19
CA PHE A 60 -10.18 -17.77 14.27
C PHE A 60 -8.88 -17.04 14.65
N SER A 61 -7.93 -17.79 15.23
CA SER A 61 -6.64 -17.22 15.60
C SER A 61 -5.84 -16.78 14.36
N MET A 62 -5.33 -15.56 14.38
CA MET A 62 -4.62 -14.92 13.25
C MET A 62 -3.35 -15.68 12.86
N GLN A 63 -2.69 -16.32 13.83
CA GLN A 63 -1.50 -17.13 13.62
C GLN A 63 -0.39 -16.34 12.88
N SER A 64 0.31 -16.99 11.94
CA SER A 64 1.42 -16.40 11.19
C SER A 64 1.03 -15.19 10.32
N ILE A 65 -0.26 -14.88 10.13
CA ILE A 65 -0.70 -13.64 9.46
C ILE A 65 -0.23 -12.41 10.25
N SER A 66 -0.20 -12.51 11.59
CA SER A 66 0.22 -11.44 12.49
C SER A 66 1.66 -10.94 12.21
N LYS A 67 2.52 -11.81 11.66
CA LYS A 67 3.94 -11.51 11.42
C LYS A 67 4.15 -10.30 10.53
N ALA A 68 3.32 -10.15 9.48
CA ALA A 68 3.42 -9.03 8.56
C ALA A 68 3.18 -7.69 9.27
N PHE A 69 2.16 -7.64 10.12
CA PHE A 69 1.77 -6.44 10.85
C PHE A 69 2.74 -6.12 11.99
N VAL A 70 3.19 -7.13 12.74
CA VAL A 70 4.17 -6.92 13.81
C VAL A 70 5.54 -6.54 13.26
N TYR A 71 5.92 -7.03 12.08
CA TYR A 71 7.10 -6.52 11.37
C TYR A 71 6.95 -5.04 11.00
N ALA A 72 5.77 -4.61 10.57
CA ALA A 72 5.49 -3.20 10.31
C ALA A 72 5.66 -2.34 11.57
N MET A 73 5.12 -2.79 12.71
CA MET A 73 5.26 -2.11 14.01
C MET A 73 6.71 -2.05 14.49
N ALA A 74 7.48 -3.13 14.30
CA ALA A 74 8.91 -3.13 14.64
C ALA A 74 9.69 -2.09 13.81
N ILE A 75 9.35 -1.94 12.51
CA ILE A 75 9.95 -0.90 11.65
C ILE A 75 9.54 0.50 12.13
N GLU A 76 8.30 0.68 12.57
CA GLU A 76 7.81 1.95 13.11
C GLU A 76 8.58 2.35 14.39
N ASP A 77 8.74 1.40 15.32
CA ASP A 77 9.34 1.65 16.64
C ASP A 77 10.87 1.81 16.59
N ARG A 78 11.54 1.11 15.68
CA ARG A 78 13.01 1.06 15.61
C ARG A 78 13.61 1.75 14.39
N GLY A 79 12.81 2.01 13.36
CA GLY A 79 13.29 2.39 12.05
C GLY A 79 13.82 1.19 11.25
N LEU A 80 13.66 1.24 9.92
CA LEU A 80 13.98 0.13 9.04
C LEU A 80 15.43 -0.35 9.15
N SER A 81 16.40 0.56 9.24
CA SER A 81 17.83 0.20 9.31
C SER A 81 18.14 -0.69 10.51
N LYS A 82 17.62 -0.35 11.70
CA LYS A 82 17.84 -1.13 12.93
C LYS A 82 17.13 -2.49 12.88
N VAL A 83 15.96 -2.55 12.25
CA VAL A 83 15.27 -3.83 12.04
C VAL A 83 16.08 -4.72 11.10
N LEU A 84 16.63 -4.16 10.02
CA LEU A 84 17.43 -4.92 9.06
C LEU A 84 18.76 -5.41 9.64
N GLU A 85 19.35 -4.74 10.62
CA GLU A 85 20.50 -5.28 11.38
C GLU A 85 20.16 -6.60 12.09
N LYS A 86 18.89 -6.83 12.42
CA LYS A 86 18.42 -7.97 13.22
C LYS A 86 17.60 -8.98 12.44
N ILE A 87 17.08 -8.64 11.27
CA ILE A 87 16.21 -9.50 10.45
C ILE A 87 16.55 -9.27 8.96
N GLY A 88 16.79 -10.35 8.23
CA GLY A 88 16.98 -10.31 6.77
C GLY A 88 15.67 -10.11 6.00
N VAL A 89 15.74 -10.24 4.68
CA VAL A 89 14.60 -10.12 3.76
C VAL A 89 14.54 -11.23 2.71
N GLU A 90 15.48 -12.17 2.78
CA GLU A 90 15.64 -13.23 1.77
C GLU A 90 14.66 -14.38 2.02
N PRO A 91 14.11 -15.00 0.98
CA PRO A 91 13.34 -16.23 1.13
C PRO A 91 14.21 -17.31 1.77
N SER A 92 13.63 -18.11 2.67
CA SER A 92 14.28 -19.32 3.16
C SER A 92 14.12 -20.42 2.11
N GLY A 93 15.22 -21.00 1.64
CA GLY A 93 15.19 -22.21 0.81
C GLY A 93 14.92 -23.49 1.60
N ASP A 94 14.90 -23.38 2.94
CA ASP A 94 14.60 -24.49 3.83
C ASP A 94 13.11 -24.48 4.18
N ALA A 95 12.53 -25.68 4.33
CA ALA A 95 11.18 -25.84 4.85
C ALA A 95 10.99 -25.01 6.13
N PHE A 96 9.76 -24.55 6.38
CA PHE A 96 9.33 -23.78 7.56
C PHE A 96 9.89 -24.29 8.92
N ASN A 97 10.35 -25.54 8.96
CA ASN A 97 10.86 -26.27 10.10
C ASN A 97 12.38 -26.17 10.39
N GLN A 98 13.23 -25.61 9.52
CA GLN A 98 14.67 -25.47 9.83
C GLN A 98 15.01 -24.21 10.64
N LEU A 99 16.10 -24.28 11.41
CA LEU A 99 16.67 -23.16 12.19
C LEU A 99 17.43 -22.21 11.25
N SER A 100 16.72 -21.55 10.34
CA SER A 100 17.32 -20.75 9.26
C SER A 100 17.86 -19.41 9.75
N LEU A 101 19.11 -19.41 10.23
CA LEU A 101 19.92 -18.22 10.45
C LEU A 101 20.84 -17.98 9.24
N GLU A 102 20.99 -16.71 8.84
CA GLU A 102 21.91 -16.32 7.78
C GLU A 102 23.37 -16.55 8.21
N ARG A 103 24.16 -17.18 7.35
CA ARG A 103 25.58 -17.45 7.62
C ARG A 103 26.36 -16.15 7.78
N GLY A 104 27.12 -16.03 8.86
CA GLY A 104 28.00 -14.90 9.14
C GLY A 104 27.34 -13.79 9.96
N THR A 105 26.07 -13.47 9.70
CA THR A 105 25.31 -12.46 10.46
C THR A 105 24.51 -13.06 11.61
N ASN A 106 24.19 -14.36 11.56
CA ASN A 106 23.34 -15.09 12.50
C ASN A 106 21.95 -14.49 12.73
N ARG A 107 21.51 -13.55 11.90
CA ARG A 107 20.15 -13.00 11.94
C ARG A 107 19.18 -13.95 11.22
N PRO A 108 17.90 -14.00 11.61
CA PRO A 108 16.87 -14.70 10.83
C PRO A 108 16.81 -14.19 9.40
N VAL A 109 16.59 -15.09 8.44
CA VAL A 109 16.64 -14.74 7.01
C VAL A 109 15.50 -13.83 6.55
N ASN A 110 14.32 -13.87 7.18
CA ASN A 110 13.20 -12.96 6.93
C ASN A 110 12.21 -12.93 8.12
N PRO A 111 11.33 -11.91 8.22
CA PRO A 111 10.30 -11.82 9.27
C PRO A 111 9.11 -12.78 9.14
N MET A 112 8.95 -13.51 8.03
CA MET A 112 7.79 -14.40 7.80
C MET A 112 8.00 -15.81 8.38
N ILE A 113 9.24 -16.18 8.67
CA ILE A 113 9.58 -17.37 9.46
C ILE A 113 9.51 -17.10 10.96
N ASN A 114 9.38 -18.15 11.79
CA ASN A 114 9.21 -17.98 13.25
C ASN A 114 10.38 -17.26 13.91
N ALA A 115 11.62 -17.55 13.50
CA ALA A 115 12.79 -16.87 14.05
C ALA A 115 12.73 -15.35 13.83
N GLY A 116 12.41 -14.92 12.61
CA GLY A 116 12.28 -13.51 12.29
C GLY A 116 11.07 -12.87 12.97
N ALA A 117 9.96 -13.60 13.13
CA ALA A 117 8.78 -13.11 13.83
C ALA A 117 9.02 -12.93 15.34
N ILE A 118 9.72 -13.86 15.99
CA ILE A 118 10.13 -13.76 17.41
C ILE A 118 11.07 -12.57 17.58
N THR A 119 12.01 -12.37 16.65
CA THR A 119 12.86 -11.17 16.63
C THR A 119 12.06 -9.90 16.42
N ALA A 120 11.12 -9.86 15.45
CA ALA A 120 10.27 -8.71 15.19
C ALA A 120 9.44 -8.36 16.42
N HIS A 121 8.85 -9.37 17.08
CA HIS A 121 8.16 -9.21 18.35
C HIS A 121 9.08 -8.53 19.37
N SER A 122 10.30 -9.03 19.60
CA SER A 122 11.23 -8.43 20.57
C SER A 122 11.64 -6.97 20.26
N LEU A 123 11.49 -6.53 19.00
CA LEU A 123 11.83 -5.19 18.57
C LEU A 123 10.69 -4.18 18.80
N VAL A 124 9.45 -4.62 19.01
CA VAL A 124 8.32 -3.74 19.33
C VAL A 124 8.54 -3.06 20.68
N ASP A 125 8.14 -1.79 20.78
CA ASP A 125 8.25 -1.01 22.00
C ASP A 125 7.45 -1.59 23.18
N GLY A 126 8.08 -1.55 24.35
CA GLY A 126 7.54 -2.02 25.61
C GLY A 126 8.69 -2.23 26.60
N THR A 127 8.57 -1.65 27.80
CA THR A 127 9.56 -1.79 28.87
C THR A 127 9.50 -3.19 29.46
N THR A 128 8.27 -3.72 29.59
CA THR A 128 7.99 -5.09 30.04
C THR A 128 7.48 -5.97 28.90
N ALA A 129 7.34 -7.28 29.16
CA ALA A 129 6.74 -8.21 28.20
C ALA A 129 5.25 -7.94 27.98
N GLU A 130 4.57 -7.53 29.04
CA GLU A 130 3.14 -7.21 29.07
C GLU A 130 2.85 -5.94 28.26
N GLU A 131 3.61 -4.85 28.50
CA GLU A 131 3.46 -3.59 27.76
C GLU A 131 3.65 -3.79 26.26
N ARG A 132 4.61 -4.64 25.87
CA ARG A 132 4.88 -4.97 24.47
C ARG A 132 3.73 -5.75 23.83
N THR A 133 3.20 -6.74 24.55
CA THR A 133 2.06 -7.53 24.09
C THR A 133 0.81 -6.67 23.95
N GLU A 134 0.59 -5.74 24.89
CA GLU A 134 -0.51 -4.77 24.84
C GLU A 134 -0.35 -3.81 23.66
N ARG A 135 0.87 -3.30 23.39
CA ARG A 135 1.14 -2.46 22.21
C ARG A 135 0.78 -3.19 20.92
N ILE A 136 1.16 -4.46 20.79
CA ILE A 136 0.85 -5.28 19.62
C ILE A 136 -0.66 -5.47 19.48
N LEU A 137 -1.35 -5.86 20.56
CA LEU A 137 -2.80 -6.04 20.54
C LEU A 137 -3.54 -4.76 20.15
N ARG A 138 -3.11 -3.62 20.69
CA ARG A 138 -3.68 -2.30 20.36
C ARG A 138 -3.43 -1.94 18.90
N GLY A 139 -2.22 -2.13 18.38
CA GLY A 139 -1.91 -1.85 16.98
C GLY A 139 -2.69 -2.74 16.01
N LEU A 140 -2.83 -4.03 16.32
CA LEU A 140 -3.64 -4.95 15.51
C LEU A 140 -5.14 -4.59 15.59
N SER A 141 -5.62 -4.15 16.74
CA SER A 141 -6.99 -3.65 16.93
C SER A 141 -7.26 -2.38 16.12
N GLN A 142 -6.29 -1.46 16.06
CA GLN A 142 -6.37 -0.27 15.21
C GLN A 142 -6.45 -0.63 13.73
N LEU A 143 -5.64 -1.60 13.28
CA LEU A 143 -5.67 -2.07 11.89
C LEU A 143 -6.98 -2.79 11.52
N ALA A 144 -7.61 -3.46 12.47
CA ALA A 144 -8.90 -4.13 12.28
C ALA A 144 -10.10 -3.17 12.40
N GLY A 145 -9.90 -1.97 12.95
CA GLY A 145 -10.98 -1.02 13.23
C GLY A 145 -11.89 -1.42 14.40
N ARG A 146 -11.48 -2.39 15.22
CA ARG A 146 -12.20 -2.85 16.42
C ARG A 146 -11.25 -3.42 17.47
N GLN A 147 -11.71 -3.50 18.72
CA GLN A 147 -10.96 -4.17 19.78
C GLN A 147 -10.88 -5.68 19.49
N LEU A 148 -9.66 -6.19 19.32
CA LEU A 148 -9.37 -7.63 19.22
C LEU A 148 -9.07 -8.21 20.60
N GLN A 149 -9.15 -9.54 20.70
CA GLN A 149 -8.90 -10.29 21.92
C GLN A 149 -8.01 -11.50 21.64
N VAL A 150 -7.27 -11.92 22.66
CA VAL A 150 -6.48 -13.16 22.62
C VAL A 150 -7.41 -14.32 22.93
N ASP A 151 -7.32 -15.37 22.12
CA ASP A 151 -7.93 -16.66 22.42
C ASP A 151 -7.05 -17.40 23.44
N GLU A 152 -7.46 -17.38 24.70
CA GLU A 152 -6.68 -18.03 25.77
C GLU A 152 -6.63 -19.55 25.60
N GLU A 153 -7.63 -20.18 24.97
CA GLU A 153 -7.63 -21.63 24.73
C GLU A 153 -6.55 -22.01 23.70
N VAL A 154 -6.48 -21.27 22.59
CA VAL A 154 -5.44 -21.43 21.58
C VAL A 154 -4.06 -21.11 22.16
N TYR A 155 -3.94 -20.03 22.93
CA TYR A 155 -2.69 -19.64 23.57
C TYR A 155 -2.14 -20.75 24.48
N GLU A 156 -2.96 -21.27 25.39
CA GLU A 156 -2.55 -22.33 26.31
C GLU A 156 -2.25 -23.66 25.58
N ALA A 157 -3.01 -23.99 24.54
CA ALA A 157 -2.75 -25.17 23.72
C ALA A 157 -1.41 -25.07 22.97
N GLU A 158 -1.11 -23.92 22.37
CA GLU A 158 0.15 -23.69 21.66
C GLU A 158 1.34 -23.61 22.62
N LEU A 159 1.16 -22.99 23.80
CA LEU A 159 2.21 -22.90 24.83
C LEU A 159 2.69 -24.28 25.32
N LYS A 160 1.78 -25.26 25.45
CA LYS A 160 2.13 -26.65 25.83
C LYS A 160 3.04 -27.35 24.83
N SER A 161 3.05 -26.90 23.57
CA SER A 161 3.85 -27.48 22.48
C SER A 161 4.97 -26.54 21.98
N ALA A 162 5.30 -25.50 22.76
CA ALA A 162 6.14 -24.39 22.32
C ALA A 162 7.66 -24.69 22.31
N ASP A 163 8.10 -25.92 22.58
CA ASP A 163 9.52 -26.29 22.72
C ASP A 163 10.37 -25.81 21.53
N ARG A 164 9.85 -25.93 20.30
CA ARG A 164 10.55 -25.46 19.10
C ARG A 164 10.73 -23.94 19.10
N ASN A 165 9.69 -23.18 19.42
CA ASN A 165 9.79 -21.71 19.48
C ASN A 165 10.68 -21.27 20.65
N MET A 166 10.66 -22.00 21.77
CA MET A 166 11.60 -21.79 22.89
C MET A 166 13.05 -22.02 22.46
N ALA A 167 13.34 -23.11 21.75
CA ALA A 167 14.66 -23.39 21.20
C ALA A 167 15.13 -22.28 20.26
N ILE A 168 14.25 -21.80 19.38
CA ILE A 168 14.52 -20.64 18.51
C ILE A 168 14.86 -19.40 19.35
N GLY A 169 14.06 -19.09 20.38
CA GLY A 169 14.31 -17.94 21.25
C GLY A 169 15.68 -18.01 21.93
N TYR A 170 16.06 -19.16 22.50
CA TYR A 170 17.37 -19.34 23.12
C TYR A 170 18.51 -19.25 22.11
N MET A 171 18.33 -19.80 20.91
CA MET A 171 19.29 -19.68 19.81
C MET A 171 19.50 -18.20 19.42
N LEU A 172 18.42 -17.44 19.26
CA LEU A 172 18.50 -16.01 18.93
C LEU A 172 19.21 -15.20 20.01
N LYS A 173 19.02 -15.56 21.28
CA LYS A 173 19.74 -14.94 22.40
C LYS A 173 21.22 -15.30 22.39
N SER A 174 21.55 -16.58 22.17
CA SER A 174 22.95 -17.03 22.04
C SER A 174 23.66 -16.35 20.87
N ALA A 175 22.94 -16.03 19.79
CA ALA A 175 23.46 -15.32 18.63
C ALA A 175 23.53 -13.79 18.83
N GLY A 176 23.09 -13.26 19.97
CA GLY A 176 23.06 -11.81 20.24
C GLY A 176 22.01 -11.04 19.42
N VAL A 177 21.06 -11.74 18.78
CA VAL A 177 19.98 -11.12 18.01
C VAL A 177 18.99 -10.46 18.97
N ILE A 178 18.55 -11.19 20.00
CA ILE A 178 17.69 -10.68 21.06
C ILE A 178 18.44 -10.57 22.39
N SER A 179 18.11 -9.56 23.20
CA SER A 179 18.70 -9.37 24.54
C SER A 179 17.76 -9.77 25.69
N CYS A 180 16.45 -9.80 25.45
CA CYS A 180 15.41 -10.12 26.43
C CYS A 180 15.47 -11.59 26.92
N ASP A 181 14.63 -11.96 27.90
CA ASP A 181 14.41 -13.38 28.22
C ASP A 181 13.66 -14.05 27.04
N PRO A 182 14.22 -15.12 26.43
CA PRO A 182 13.55 -15.85 25.36
C PRO A 182 12.16 -16.34 25.74
N ARG A 183 11.95 -16.73 27.01
CA ARG A 183 10.66 -17.24 27.47
C ARG A 183 9.56 -16.19 27.35
N ASP A 184 9.85 -14.96 27.74
CA ASP A 184 8.89 -13.86 27.71
C ASP A 184 8.55 -13.46 26.27
N ILE A 185 9.56 -13.39 25.40
CA ILE A 185 9.36 -13.06 23.98
C ILE A 185 8.57 -14.16 23.27
N VAL A 186 8.87 -15.43 23.53
CA VAL A 186 8.14 -16.55 22.92
C VAL A 186 6.69 -16.59 23.41
N LYS A 187 6.44 -16.39 24.71
CA LYS A 187 5.07 -16.28 25.23
C LYS A 187 4.31 -15.13 24.57
N GLY A 188 4.92 -13.95 24.46
CA GLY A 188 4.32 -12.80 23.77
C GLY A 188 4.03 -13.09 22.29
N TYR A 189 4.94 -13.76 21.59
CA TYR A 189 4.74 -14.18 20.19
C TYR A 189 3.59 -15.18 20.04
N ILE A 190 3.43 -16.14 20.97
CA ILE A 190 2.29 -17.08 20.95
C ILE A 190 0.98 -16.33 21.25
N ARG A 191 0.96 -15.39 22.22
CA ARG A 191 -0.22 -14.54 22.47
C ARG A 191 -0.60 -13.73 21.23
N GLN A 192 0.38 -13.20 20.50
CA GLN A 192 0.16 -12.52 19.22
C GLN A 192 -0.48 -13.46 18.18
N CYS A 193 -0.03 -14.72 18.08
CA CYS A 193 -0.59 -15.70 17.15
C CYS A 193 -2.03 -16.10 17.52
N ALA A 194 -2.35 -16.09 18.81
CA ALA A 194 -3.67 -16.44 19.35
C ALA A 194 -4.70 -15.31 19.28
N ILE A 195 -4.40 -14.14 18.70
CA ILE A 195 -5.39 -13.05 18.55
C ILE A 195 -6.48 -13.47 17.56
N ASN A 196 -7.75 -13.40 17.99
CA ASN A 196 -8.90 -13.76 17.18
C ASN A 196 -9.31 -12.65 16.21
N VAL A 197 -9.61 -13.07 14.99
CA VAL A 197 -10.08 -12.24 13.87
C VAL A 197 -11.04 -13.02 12.99
N ASN A 198 -11.86 -12.31 12.23
CA ASN A 198 -12.62 -12.87 11.12
C ASN A 198 -12.05 -12.36 9.77
N VAL A 199 -12.60 -12.85 8.66
CA VAL A 199 -12.12 -12.45 7.32
C VAL A 199 -12.35 -10.96 7.02
N ARG A 200 -13.35 -10.31 7.62
CA ARG A 200 -13.58 -8.87 7.41
C ARG A 200 -12.47 -8.05 8.06
N ASP A 201 -12.08 -8.40 9.29
CA ASP A 201 -10.96 -7.76 9.98
C ASP A 201 -9.70 -7.87 9.13
N LEU A 202 -9.37 -9.09 8.72
CA LEU A 202 -8.18 -9.37 7.93
C LEU A 202 -8.19 -8.65 6.58
N ALA A 203 -9.33 -8.54 5.92
CA ALA A 203 -9.46 -7.80 4.67
C ALA A 203 -9.19 -6.31 4.89
N ILE A 204 -9.73 -5.70 5.94
CA ILE A 204 -9.49 -4.28 6.29
C ILE A 204 -8.01 -4.05 6.65
N MET A 205 -7.42 -4.94 7.45
CA MET A 205 -5.99 -4.87 7.79
C MET A 205 -5.11 -4.97 6.53
N ALA A 206 -5.43 -5.88 5.61
CA ALA A 206 -4.74 -6.01 4.32
C ALA A 206 -4.99 -4.82 3.39
N ALA A 207 -6.18 -4.22 3.44
CA ALA A 207 -6.51 -3.01 2.69
C ALA A 207 -5.74 -1.80 3.22
N THR A 208 -5.44 -1.74 4.52
CA THR A 208 -4.54 -0.72 5.09
C THR A 208 -3.14 -0.83 4.47
N LEU A 209 -2.58 -2.04 4.32
CA LEU A 209 -1.33 -2.24 3.58
C LEU A 209 -1.47 -1.87 2.10
N SER A 210 -2.59 -2.21 1.47
CA SER A 210 -2.86 -1.89 0.07
C SER A 210 -3.00 -0.38 -0.15
N ASN A 211 -3.46 0.36 0.85
CA ASN A 211 -3.69 1.80 0.83
C ASN A 211 -2.52 2.61 1.41
N ALA A 212 -1.29 2.14 1.18
CA ALA A 212 -0.06 2.81 1.62
C ALA A 212 0.01 3.10 3.13
N GLY A 213 -0.70 2.29 3.94
CA GLY A 213 -0.71 2.37 5.40
C GLY A 213 -1.81 3.26 5.98
N VAL A 214 -2.71 3.76 5.13
CA VAL A 214 -3.90 4.52 5.53
C VAL A 214 -5.06 3.57 5.72
N HIS A 215 -5.66 3.57 6.91
CA HIS A 215 -6.83 2.74 7.21
C HIS A 215 -7.99 3.14 6.30
N PRO A 216 -8.58 2.21 5.53
CA PRO A 216 -9.51 2.56 4.44
C PRO A 216 -10.84 3.16 4.93
N ILE A 217 -11.25 2.86 6.17
CA ILE A 217 -12.50 3.37 6.75
C ILE A 217 -12.29 4.67 7.55
N THR A 218 -11.29 4.74 8.43
CA THR A 218 -11.08 5.89 9.32
C THR A 218 -10.24 6.99 8.67
N GLY A 219 -9.44 6.67 7.65
CA GLY A 219 -8.48 7.59 7.05
C GLY A 219 -7.20 7.79 7.87
N ASP A 220 -7.05 7.09 9.00
CA ASP A 220 -5.88 7.20 9.86
C ASP A 220 -4.64 6.63 9.16
N HIS A 221 -3.54 7.36 9.20
CA HIS A 221 -2.28 6.89 8.68
C HIS A 221 -1.56 6.06 9.76
N ILE A 222 -1.82 4.75 9.77
CA ILE A 222 -1.35 3.80 10.79
C ILE A 222 0.08 3.35 10.53
N ILE A 223 0.45 3.08 9.26
CA ILE A 223 1.76 2.55 8.91
C ILE A 223 2.45 3.50 7.92
N PRO A 224 3.72 3.91 8.14
CA PRO A 224 4.46 4.67 7.14
C PRO A 224 4.53 3.96 5.79
N GLN A 225 4.26 4.69 4.69
CA GLN A 225 4.28 4.15 3.33
C GLN A 225 5.59 3.40 2.99
N ALA A 226 6.74 3.89 3.47
CA ALA A 226 8.02 3.22 3.27
C ALA A 226 8.08 1.83 3.94
N SER A 227 7.52 1.72 5.15
CA SER A 227 7.39 0.46 5.90
C SER A 227 6.39 -0.47 5.21
N VAL A 228 5.27 0.04 4.71
CA VAL A 228 4.29 -0.74 3.93
C VAL A 228 4.95 -1.36 2.70
N ARG A 229 5.71 -0.57 1.93
CA ARG A 229 6.46 -1.10 0.78
C ARG A 229 7.38 -2.25 1.19
N GLN A 230 8.09 -2.10 2.31
CA GLN A 230 8.97 -3.15 2.83
C GLN A 230 8.19 -4.41 3.21
N VAL A 231 7.08 -4.28 3.95
CA VAL A 231 6.22 -5.38 4.37
C VAL A 231 5.67 -6.14 3.16
N LEU A 232 5.12 -5.42 2.18
CA LEU A 232 4.58 -6.00 0.95
C LEU A 232 5.66 -6.71 0.12
N SER A 233 6.89 -6.17 0.08
CA SER A 233 8.01 -6.80 -0.62
C SER A 233 8.32 -8.17 0.00
N VAL A 234 8.42 -8.24 1.32
CA VAL A 234 8.71 -9.49 2.02
C VAL A 234 7.50 -10.45 2.02
N MET A 235 6.27 -9.95 2.06
CA MET A 235 5.08 -10.80 1.88
C MET A 235 5.08 -11.46 0.49
N THR A 236 5.51 -10.73 -0.53
CA THR A 236 5.62 -11.23 -1.91
C THR A 236 6.62 -12.38 -2.00
N THR A 237 7.80 -12.23 -1.41
CA THR A 237 8.90 -13.20 -1.57
C THR A 237 8.90 -14.32 -0.53
N CYS A 238 8.32 -14.09 0.65
CA CYS A 238 8.46 -14.99 1.81
C CYS A 238 7.12 -15.37 2.47
N GLY A 239 5.99 -14.78 2.05
CA GLY A 239 4.73 -14.87 2.78
C GLY A 239 4.00 -16.21 2.65
N MET A 240 4.21 -16.92 1.53
CA MET A 240 3.59 -18.21 1.22
C MET A 240 4.58 -19.39 1.36
N TYR A 241 5.64 -19.19 2.15
CA TYR A 241 6.65 -20.22 2.47
C TYR A 241 7.27 -20.82 1.20
N ASP A 242 7.39 -22.14 1.14
CA ASP A 242 7.95 -22.90 0.01
C ASP A 242 7.12 -22.75 -1.28
N ALA A 243 5.92 -22.15 -1.21
CA ALA A 243 5.08 -21.86 -2.36
C ALA A 243 5.24 -20.43 -2.91
N ALA A 244 6.14 -19.60 -2.37
CA ALA A 244 6.21 -18.18 -2.76
C ALA A 244 6.46 -17.97 -4.27
N GLY A 245 7.31 -18.78 -4.90
CA GLY A 245 7.55 -18.71 -6.35
C GLY A 245 6.30 -19.02 -7.18
N ASP A 246 5.66 -20.16 -6.91
CA ASP A 246 4.40 -20.57 -7.56
C ASP A 246 3.30 -19.51 -7.35
N TRP A 247 3.22 -18.96 -6.13
CA TRP A 247 2.24 -17.96 -5.75
C TRP A 247 2.40 -16.66 -6.52
N VAL A 248 3.62 -16.13 -6.63
CA VAL A 248 3.88 -14.88 -7.37
C VAL A 248 3.53 -15.05 -8.85
N SER A 249 3.75 -16.24 -9.43
CA SER A 249 3.44 -16.50 -10.84
C SER A 249 1.95 -16.73 -11.12
N ASN A 250 1.23 -17.41 -10.21
CA ASN A 250 -0.15 -17.85 -10.46
C ASN A 250 -1.21 -16.91 -9.84
N VAL A 251 -0.85 -16.21 -8.77
CA VAL A 251 -1.74 -15.31 -8.03
C VAL A 251 -1.23 -13.87 -8.10
N GLY A 252 0.06 -13.65 -7.86
CA GLY A 252 0.68 -12.32 -7.98
C GLY A 252 0.16 -11.28 -6.99
N ILE A 253 -0.36 -11.69 -5.83
CA ILE A 253 -0.82 -10.80 -4.77
C ILE A 253 0.09 -10.97 -3.55
N PRO A 254 0.73 -9.92 -2.99
CA PRO A 254 1.49 -10.06 -1.75
C PRO A 254 0.61 -10.66 -0.65
N ALA A 255 1.01 -11.79 -0.06
CA ALA A 255 0.12 -12.56 0.79
C ALA A 255 0.80 -13.13 2.04
N LYS A 256 -0.01 -13.60 3.00
CA LYS A 256 0.46 -14.36 4.15
C LYS A 256 -0.61 -15.36 4.58
N SER A 257 -0.22 -16.62 4.72
CA SER A 257 -1.06 -17.69 5.29
C SER A 257 -0.87 -17.84 6.81
N GLY A 258 -1.91 -18.32 7.49
CA GLY A 258 -1.90 -18.78 8.88
C GLY A 258 -2.47 -20.19 9.01
N VAL A 259 -1.90 -20.99 9.91
CA VAL A 259 -2.25 -22.41 10.10
C VAL A 259 -3.67 -22.66 10.64
N ALA A 260 -4.37 -21.61 11.09
CA ALA A 260 -5.79 -21.69 11.40
C ALA A 260 -6.68 -21.77 10.14
N GLY A 261 -6.09 -21.62 8.94
CA GLY A 261 -6.81 -21.65 7.67
C GLY A 261 -7.06 -20.27 7.05
N GLY A 262 -6.52 -19.21 7.65
CA GLY A 262 -6.61 -17.85 7.13
C GLY A 262 -5.54 -17.55 6.07
N ILE A 263 -5.89 -16.75 5.07
CA ILE A 263 -4.92 -16.12 4.15
C ILE A 263 -5.29 -14.65 4.00
N ILE A 264 -4.31 -13.76 4.09
CA ILE A 264 -4.44 -12.37 3.62
C ILE A 264 -3.73 -12.18 2.28
N GLY A 265 -4.28 -11.29 1.46
CA GLY A 265 -3.64 -10.75 0.26
C GLY A 265 -3.78 -9.23 0.24
N ALA A 266 -2.73 -8.49 -0.08
CA ALA A 266 -2.73 -7.03 -0.12
C ALA A 266 -2.21 -6.53 -1.47
N LEU A 267 -3.12 -6.24 -2.41
CA LEU A 267 -2.76 -5.78 -3.75
C LEU A 267 -2.59 -4.24 -3.75
N PRO A 268 -1.36 -3.71 -3.94
CA PRO A 268 -1.08 -2.29 -3.74
C PRO A 268 -1.97 -1.38 -4.61
N GLY A 269 -2.61 -0.40 -3.96
CA GLY A 269 -3.47 0.59 -4.59
C GLY A 269 -4.85 0.08 -5.01
N GLN A 270 -5.20 -1.18 -4.73
CA GLN A 270 -6.43 -1.80 -5.24
C GLN A 270 -7.30 -2.37 -4.12
N VAL A 271 -6.86 -3.46 -3.47
CA VAL A 271 -7.74 -4.26 -2.62
C VAL A 271 -6.98 -5.07 -1.57
N GLY A 272 -7.52 -5.12 -0.36
CA GLY A 272 -7.21 -6.11 0.66
C GLY A 272 -8.14 -7.31 0.55
N ILE A 273 -7.58 -8.51 0.61
CA ILE A 273 -8.27 -9.79 0.46
C ILE A 273 -8.04 -10.59 1.72
N ALA A 274 -9.07 -11.27 2.19
CA ALA A 274 -8.94 -12.32 3.19
C ALA A 274 -9.79 -13.53 2.84
N THR A 275 -9.26 -14.71 3.12
CA THR A 275 -9.98 -15.97 3.00
C THR A 275 -9.82 -16.75 4.29
N PHE A 276 -10.78 -17.62 4.57
CA PHE A 276 -10.72 -18.57 5.67
C PHE A 276 -11.23 -19.92 5.21
N SER A 277 -10.44 -20.96 5.41
CA SER A 277 -10.91 -22.36 5.43
C SER A 277 -9.87 -23.24 6.16
N PRO A 278 -10.26 -24.04 7.17
CA PRO A 278 -9.29 -24.69 8.07
C PRO A 278 -8.31 -25.69 7.43
N ASN A 279 -8.70 -26.40 6.37
CA ASN A 279 -7.87 -27.47 5.80
C ASN A 279 -6.63 -26.90 5.10
N LEU A 280 -5.46 -27.40 5.49
CA LEU A 280 -4.16 -27.01 4.97
C LEU A 280 -3.60 -28.04 3.98
N ASP A 281 -2.81 -27.55 3.01
CA ASP A 281 -1.97 -28.36 2.15
C ASP A 281 -0.68 -28.82 2.88
N GLU A 282 0.16 -29.59 2.19
CA GLU A 282 1.45 -30.07 2.71
C GLU A 282 2.45 -28.94 3.04
N ARG A 283 2.21 -27.73 2.52
CA ARG A 283 3.03 -26.53 2.74
C ARG A 283 2.47 -25.65 3.86
N GLY A 284 1.37 -26.05 4.49
CA GLY A 284 0.73 -25.32 5.60
C GLY A 284 -0.15 -24.14 5.17
N ASN A 285 -0.61 -24.11 3.92
CA ASN A 285 -1.52 -23.08 3.41
C ASN A 285 -2.96 -23.60 3.27
N SER A 286 -3.95 -22.74 3.51
CA SER A 286 -5.36 -23.11 3.31
C SER A 286 -5.62 -23.53 1.87
N VAL A 287 -6.03 -24.79 1.65
CA VAL A 287 -6.23 -25.35 0.30
C VAL A 287 -7.28 -24.54 -0.47
N ARG A 288 -8.45 -24.34 0.16
CA ARG A 288 -9.53 -23.54 -0.44
C ARG A 288 -9.17 -22.07 -0.51
N GLY A 289 -8.45 -21.53 0.48
CA GLY A 289 -8.00 -20.15 0.46
C GLY A 289 -7.10 -19.83 -0.74
N VAL A 290 -6.14 -20.71 -1.04
CA VAL A 290 -5.27 -20.59 -2.22
C VAL A 290 -6.10 -20.62 -3.50
N ALA A 291 -7.00 -21.59 -3.65
CA ALA A 291 -7.87 -21.71 -4.84
C ALA A 291 -8.78 -20.49 -5.04
N ILE A 292 -9.29 -19.89 -3.95
CA ILE A 292 -10.06 -18.65 -3.98
C ILE A 292 -9.18 -17.50 -4.49
N CYS A 293 -7.98 -17.29 -3.92
CA CYS A 293 -7.07 -16.24 -4.33
C CYS A 293 -6.64 -16.37 -5.80
N GLU A 294 -6.34 -17.58 -6.25
CA GLU A 294 -6.05 -17.86 -7.66
C GLU A 294 -7.21 -17.50 -8.60
N LYS A 295 -8.44 -17.88 -8.23
CA LYS A 295 -9.63 -17.55 -9.03
C LYS A 295 -9.87 -16.04 -9.07
N LEU A 296 -9.70 -15.34 -7.95
CA LEU A 296 -9.80 -13.88 -7.88
C LEU A 296 -8.75 -13.22 -8.79
N SER A 297 -7.50 -13.67 -8.75
CA SER A 297 -6.43 -13.16 -9.61
C SER A 297 -6.78 -13.30 -11.10
N ARG A 298 -7.15 -14.52 -11.53
CA ARG A 298 -7.46 -14.82 -12.94
C ARG A 298 -8.70 -14.10 -13.47
N ASP A 299 -9.82 -14.15 -12.74
CA ASP A 299 -11.11 -13.67 -13.25
C ASP A 299 -11.23 -12.13 -13.14
N MET A 300 -10.58 -11.51 -12.16
CA MET A 300 -10.66 -10.07 -11.90
C MET A 300 -9.40 -9.30 -12.32
N GLY A 301 -8.36 -9.97 -12.84
CA GLY A 301 -7.07 -9.35 -13.19
C GLY A 301 -6.32 -8.81 -11.97
N LEU A 302 -6.53 -9.41 -10.79
CA LEU A 302 -5.92 -8.98 -9.53
C LEU A 302 -4.51 -9.56 -9.41
N HIS A 303 -3.59 -9.06 -10.23
CA HIS A 303 -2.20 -9.51 -10.27
C HIS A 303 -1.24 -8.32 -10.28
N MET A 304 -0.19 -8.33 -9.46
CA MET A 304 0.74 -7.19 -9.34
C MET A 304 1.49 -6.87 -10.64
N MET A 305 1.63 -7.87 -11.52
CA MET A 305 2.26 -7.73 -12.84
C MET A 305 1.25 -7.41 -13.95
N ASP A 306 -0.06 -7.48 -13.68
CA ASP A 306 -1.09 -7.04 -14.61
C ASP A 306 -1.28 -5.53 -14.45
N VAL A 307 -0.44 -4.77 -15.12
CA VAL A 307 -0.44 -3.30 -15.05
C VAL A 307 -1.24 -2.74 -16.22
N SER A 308 -2.38 -2.11 -15.94
CA SER A 308 -3.12 -1.30 -16.93
C SER A 308 -2.22 -0.22 -17.54
N GLN A 309 -2.41 0.16 -18.80
CA GLN A 309 -1.62 1.22 -19.44
C GLN A 309 -1.90 2.61 -18.80
N ILE A 310 -1.21 2.91 -17.69
CA ILE A 310 -1.40 4.13 -16.88
C ILE A 310 -1.07 5.40 -17.67
N ALA A 311 -0.17 5.32 -18.64
CA ALA A 311 0.46 6.50 -19.20
C ALA A 311 -0.48 7.37 -20.04
N GLY A 312 -1.53 6.81 -20.65
CA GLY A 312 -2.34 7.46 -21.69
C GLY A 312 -3.02 8.77 -21.26
N ALA A 313 -3.55 8.84 -20.03
CA ALA A 313 -4.56 9.82 -19.63
C ALA A 313 -4.15 10.75 -18.47
N THR A 314 -2.86 10.89 -18.15
CA THR A 314 -2.43 11.68 -16.97
C THR A 314 -2.27 13.18 -17.24
N VAL A 315 -1.94 13.58 -18.48
CA VAL A 315 -1.69 14.98 -18.85
C VAL A 315 -2.48 15.30 -20.11
N SER A 316 -3.36 16.31 -20.02
CA SER A 316 -3.98 16.94 -21.18
C SER A 316 -3.49 18.38 -21.32
N THR A 317 -3.36 18.82 -22.56
CA THR A 317 -2.95 20.19 -22.90
C THR A 317 -4.13 20.88 -23.55
N THR A 318 -4.46 22.07 -23.07
CA THR A 318 -5.50 22.93 -23.65
C THR A 318 -4.92 24.31 -23.86
N VAL A 319 -5.29 24.97 -24.95
CA VAL A 319 -4.84 26.32 -25.26
C VAL A 319 -6.04 27.26 -25.18
N ALA A 320 -5.84 28.39 -24.51
CA ALA A 320 -6.85 29.40 -24.35
C ALA A 320 -6.27 30.78 -24.67
N THR A 321 -7.04 31.60 -25.39
CA THR A 321 -6.71 33.01 -25.58
C THR A 321 -7.44 33.85 -24.54
N ILE A 322 -6.70 34.70 -23.82
CA ILE A 322 -7.30 35.59 -22.81
C ILE A 322 -7.94 36.79 -23.50
N VAL A 323 -9.21 37.05 -23.21
CA VAL A 323 -9.95 38.22 -23.70
C VAL A 323 -10.12 39.22 -22.56
N ALA A 324 -9.85 40.50 -22.86
CA ALA A 324 -9.89 41.58 -21.89
C ALA A 324 -11.27 41.75 -21.24
N GLY A 325 -11.29 41.93 -19.92
CA GLY A 325 -12.48 42.25 -19.16
C GLY A 325 -12.82 43.73 -19.26
N ALA A 326 -14.11 44.07 -19.10
CA ALA A 326 -14.57 45.46 -19.13
C ALA A 326 -13.88 46.37 -18.08
N LYS A 327 -13.32 45.80 -17.01
CA LYS A 327 -12.60 46.53 -15.96
C LYS A 327 -11.14 46.82 -16.31
N GLU A 328 -10.52 46.02 -17.18
CA GLU A 328 -9.10 46.14 -17.57
C GLU A 328 -8.93 45.88 -19.08
N PRO A 329 -9.45 46.78 -19.94
CA PRO A 329 -9.53 46.55 -21.39
C PRO A 329 -8.16 46.57 -22.12
N HIS A 330 -7.09 47.02 -21.47
CA HIS A 330 -5.75 47.18 -22.06
C HIS A 330 -4.67 46.35 -21.34
N HIS A 331 -5.06 45.24 -20.69
CA HIS A 331 -4.10 44.43 -19.96
C HIS A 331 -3.05 43.82 -20.93
N PRO A 332 -1.74 43.84 -20.60
CA PRO A 332 -0.65 43.50 -21.54
C PRO A 332 -0.63 42.03 -22.01
N ASN A 333 -1.37 41.15 -21.35
CA ASN A 333 -1.52 39.74 -21.72
C ASN A 333 -2.85 39.42 -22.43
N CYS A 334 -3.68 40.42 -22.73
CA CYS A 334 -4.87 40.21 -23.54
C CYS A 334 -4.50 39.82 -24.99
N GLU A 335 -5.35 39.00 -25.61
CA GLU A 335 -5.19 38.46 -26.96
C GLU A 335 -3.97 37.53 -27.13
N ARG A 336 -3.26 37.22 -26.05
CA ARG A 336 -2.17 36.24 -26.04
C ARG A 336 -2.68 34.84 -25.73
N GLU A 337 -2.05 33.85 -26.35
CA GLU A 337 -2.28 32.44 -26.04
C GLU A 337 -1.67 32.08 -24.68
N VAL A 338 -2.43 31.33 -23.91
CA VAL A 338 -2.04 30.73 -22.65
C VAL A 338 -2.25 29.24 -22.76
N ILE A 339 -1.21 28.48 -22.44
CA ILE A 339 -1.27 27.03 -22.42
C ILE A 339 -1.60 26.54 -21.00
N ILE A 340 -2.50 25.57 -20.93
CA ILE A 340 -2.97 24.95 -19.70
C ILE A 340 -2.58 23.47 -19.76
N PHE A 341 -1.71 23.05 -18.85
CA PHE A 341 -1.38 21.65 -18.65
C PHE A 341 -2.22 21.11 -17.48
N SER A 342 -3.18 20.26 -17.79
CA SER A 342 -4.08 19.67 -16.79
C SER A 342 -3.62 18.26 -16.46
N LEU A 343 -3.38 18.03 -15.16
CA LEU A 343 -3.05 16.70 -14.65
C LEU A 343 -4.30 16.05 -14.03
N ARG A 344 -4.42 14.74 -14.18
CA ARG A 344 -5.55 13.97 -13.65
C ARG A 344 -5.10 12.71 -12.90
N GLY A 345 -5.85 12.36 -11.87
CA GLY A 345 -5.71 11.11 -11.13
C GLY A 345 -4.55 11.08 -10.13
N ALA A 346 -3.97 9.89 -9.91
CA ALA A 346 -2.77 9.73 -9.08
C ALA A 346 -1.51 10.01 -9.90
N VAL A 347 -0.90 11.18 -9.67
CA VAL A 347 0.32 11.58 -10.36
C VAL A 347 1.55 10.98 -9.64
N ARG A 348 2.28 10.18 -10.41
CA ARG A 348 3.55 9.51 -10.05
C ARG A 348 4.62 9.89 -11.08
N PHE A 349 5.78 9.24 -11.03
CA PHE A 349 6.88 9.51 -11.94
C PHE A 349 6.47 9.56 -13.43
N PRO A 350 5.74 8.57 -14.00
CA PRO A 350 5.34 8.62 -15.40
C PRO A 350 4.44 9.82 -15.73
N GLY A 351 3.52 10.19 -14.83
CA GLY A 351 2.65 11.35 -15.01
C GLY A 351 3.43 12.67 -15.00
N SER A 352 4.35 12.83 -14.06
CA SER A 352 5.22 14.02 -14.00
C SER A 352 6.25 14.07 -15.14
N GLU A 353 6.74 12.93 -15.59
CA GLU A 353 7.63 12.81 -16.75
C GLU A 353 6.90 13.22 -18.03
N ARG A 354 5.66 12.75 -18.21
CA ARG A 354 4.81 13.14 -19.35
C ARG A 354 4.52 14.64 -19.35
N LEU A 355 4.27 15.24 -18.18
CA LEU A 355 4.16 16.70 -18.07
C LEU A 355 5.46 17.37 -18.51
N SER A 356 6.62 16.89 -18.03
CA SER A 356 7.91 17.45 -18.40
C SER A 356 8.17 17.36 -19.90
N ARG A 357 7.85 16.22 -20.55
CA ARG A 357 7.92 16.10 -22.01
C ARG A 357 6.95 17.03 -22.73
N ALA A 358 5.72 17.16 -22.25
CA ALA A 358 4.74 18.08 -22.84
C ALA A 358 5.22 19.53 -22.73
N LEU A 359 5.77 19.95 -21.58
CA LEU A 359 6.38 21.27 -21.41
C LEU A 359 7.52 21.49 -22.40
N VAL A 360 8.45 20.54 -22.53
CA VAL A 360 9.58 20.65 -23.47
C VAL A 360 9.11 20.68 -24.92
N ARG A 361 8.13 19.86 -25.28
CA ARG A 361 7.61 19.79 -26.65
C ARG A 361 6.86 21.06 -27.03
N GLU A 362 5.95 21.53 -26.19
CA GLU A 362 5.07 22.67 -26.53
C GLU A 362 5.78 24.02 -26.37
N LEU A 363 6.67 24.14 -25.38
CA LEU A 363 7.30 25.41 -24.99
C LEU A 363 8.80 25.50 -25.30
N GLY A 364 9.44 24.42 -25.75
CA GLY A 364 10.86 24.41 -26.12
C GLY A 364 11.13 25.04 -27.49
N GLU A 365 12.39 25.00 -27.92
CA GLU A 365 12.75 25.42 -29.28
C GLU A 365 12.10 24.48 -30.33
N PRO A 366 11.56 25.02 -31.44
CA PRO A 366 11.03 24.21 -32.52
C PRO A 366 12.07 23.25 -33.07
N LYS A 367 11.72 21.98 -33.17
CA LYS A 367 12.62 20.94 -33.67
C LYS A 367 12.27 20.55 -35.11
N PRO A 368 13.28 20.40 -35.99
CA PRO A 368 13.05 20.00 -37.38
C PRO A 368 12.39 18.62 -37.54
N ASP A 369 12.58 17.72 -36.56
CA ASP A 369 12.10 16.33 -36.56
C ASP A 369 10.76 16.12 -35.84
N ASP A 370 10.18 17.14 -35.19
CA ASP A 370 8.85 17.10 -34.57
C ASP A 370 7.99 18.30 -35.03
N PRO A 371 7.29 18.18 -36.18
CA PRO A 371 6.37 19.19 -36.67
C PRO A 371 5.29 19.51 -35.62
N GLY A 372 5.30 20.75 -35.11
CA GLY A 372 4.39 21.21 -34.05
C GLY A 372 5.05 21.40 -32.68
N SER A 373 6.30 20.94 -32.50
CA SER A 373 7.12 21.33 -31.35
C SER A 373 7.43 22.83 -31.34
N GLY A 374 7.53 23.40 -30.15
CA GLY A 374 7.79 24.82 -29.93
C GLY A 374 6.66 25.74 -30.41
N ARG A 375 5.47 25.21 -30.72
CA ARG A 375 4.30 25.98 -31.15
C ARG A 375 3.97 27.13 -30.20
N TYR A 376 4.21 26.92 -28.91
CA TYR A 376 3.89 27.84 -27.84
C TYR A 376 5.15 28.39 -27.15
N ALA A 377 6.31 28.36 -27.80
CA ALA A 377 7.58 28.83 -27.21
C ALA A 377 7.52 30.30 -26.71
N ASN A 378 6.70 31.14 -27.35
CA ASN A 378 6.59 32.56 -27.05
C ASN A 378 5.45 32.91 -26.07
N THR A 379 4.79 31.94 -25.42
CA THR A 379 3.73 32.29 -24.46
C THR A 379 4.31 33.07 -23.28
N CYS A 380 3.56 34.07 -22.84
CA CYS A 380 3.92 34.86 -21.66
C CYS A 380 3.51 34.18 -20.34
N ALA A 381 2.60 33.20 -20.40
CA ALA A 381 2.07 32.52 -19.23
C ALA A 381 1.78 31.03 -19.46
N VAL A 382 1.93 30.26 -18.38
CA VAL A 382 1.66 28.81 -18.32
C VAL A 382 0.81 28.53 -17.10
N VAL A 383 -0.28 27.78 -17.29
CA VAL A 383 -1.11 27.27 -16.20
C VAL A 383 -0.85 25.79 -16.03
N ILE A 384 -0.60 25.35 -14.80
CA ILE A 384 -0.58 23.93 -14.44
C ILE A 384 -1.77 23.66 -13.53
N SER A 385 -2.75 22.92 -14.04
CA SER A 385 -3.96 22.58 -13.32
C SER A 385 -3.82 21.23 -12.62
N LEU A 386 -3.91 21.25 -11.29
CA LEU A 386 -3.95 20.07 -10.42
C LEU A 386 -5.37 19.79 -9.90
N ARG A 387 -6.39 20.40 -10.51
CA ARG A 387 -7.79 20.33 -10.08
C ARG A 387 -8.30 18.89 -9.93
N ASP A 388 -7.95 18.03 -10.89
CA ASP A 388 -8.41 16.65 -10.97
C ASP A 388 -7.36 15.66 -10.42
N VAL A 389 -6.36 16.16 -9.71
CA VAL A 389 -5.32 15.33 -9.07
C VAL A 389 -5.73 15.07 -7.62
N TYR A 390 -5.92 13.81 -7.26
CA TYR A 390 -6.23 13.42 -5.87
C TYR A 390 -4.99 12.92 -5.11
N SER A 391 -3.89 12.60 -5.80
CA SER A 391 -2.66 12.14 -5.16
C SER A 391 -1.42 12.56 -5.95
N LEU A 392 -0.44 13.16 -5.27
CA LEU A 392 0.85 13.57 -5.83
C LEU A 392 1.98 13.07 -4.94
N ASN A 393 2.80 12.13 -5.42
CA ASN A 393 3.90 11.60 -4.62
C ASN A 393 5.12 12.54 -4.61
N THR A 394 6.07 12.27 -3.72
CA THR A 394 7.27 13.10 -3.54
C THR A 394 8.09 13.29 -4.82
N VAL A 395 8.20 12.25 -5.66
CA VAL A 395 8.96 12.31 -6.93
C VAL A 395 8.26 13.23 -7.92
N ALA A 396 6.96 13.02 -8.15
CA ALA A 396 6.18 13.84 -9.05
C ALA A 396 6.13 15.31 -8.60
N ARG A 397 6.00 15.53 -7.28
CA ARG A 397 6.09 16.87 -6.69
C ARG A 397 7.45 17.52 -6.97
N ARG A 398 8.57 16.82 -6.76
CA ARG A 398 9.91 17.34 -7.07
C ARG A 398 10.08 17.72 -8.55
N ILE A 399 9.65 16.86 -9.47
CA ILE A 399 9.71 17.12 -10.91
C ILE A 399 8.87 18.34 -11.29
N LEU A 400 7.67 18.45 -10.72
CA LEU A 400 6.78 19.59 -10.96
C LEU A 400 7.39 20.91 -10.45
N HIS A 401 7.95 20.92 -9.23
CA HIS A 401 8.64 22.09 -8.67
C HIS A 401 9.84 22.50 -9.53
N GLU A 402 10.65 21.54 -9.98
CA GLU A 402 11.79 21.82 -10.86
C GLU A 402 11.33 22.35 -12.23
N SER A 403 10.25 21.80 -12.79
CA SER A 403 9.68 22.27 -14.07
C SER A 403 9.19 23.71 -13.96
N ILE A 404 8.48 24.05 -12.88
CA ILE A 404 8.01 25.42 -12.60
C ILE A 404 9.20 26.37 -12.44
N LYS A 405 10.23 25.97 -11.69
CA LYS A 405 11.43 26.78 -11.48
C LYS A 405 12.11 27.14 -12.80
N ARG A 406 12.19 26.19 -13.75
CA ARG A 406 12.76 26.43 -15.09
C ARG A 406 11.91 27.39 -15.92
N LEU A 407 10.60 27.17 -15.98
CA LEU A 407 9.67 28.06 -16.69
C LEU A 407 9.74 29.50 -16.17
N MET A 408 9.82 29.68 -14.84
CA MET A 408 9.99 31.01 -14.25
C MET A 408 11.37 31.61 -14.54
N GLY A 409 12.43 30.79 -14.57
CA GLY A 409 13.77 31.21 -14.96
C GLY A 409 13.87 31.67 -16.43
N GLU A 410 13.02 31.15 -17.29
CA GLU A 410 12.83 31.59 -18.69
C GLU A 410 11.98 32.87 -18.81
N GLY A 411 11.54 33.47 -17.69
CA GLY A 411 10.77 34.71 -17.66
C GLY A 411 9.26 34.54 -17.85
N ARG A 412 8.74 33.32 -17.82
CA ARG A 412 7.30 33.05 -17.98
C ARG A 412 6.54 33.21 -16.66
N SER A 413 5.31 33.73 -16.75
CA SER A 413 4.38 33.74 -15.62
C SER A 413 3.78 32.36 -15.41
N VAL A 414 4.05 31.71 -14.27
CA VAL A 414 3.53 30.36 -13.98
C VAL A 414 2.46 30.41 -12.89
N VAL A 415 1.29 29.87 -13.18
CA VAL A 415 0.17 29.74 -12.24
C VAL A 415 -0.15 28.26 -12.02
N VAL A 416 -0.28 27.86 -10.75
CA VAL A 416 -0.68 26.52 -10.35
C VAL A 416 -2.10 26.58 -9.78
N VAL A 417 -3.03 25.84 -10.38
CA VAL A 417 -4.40 25.69 -9.85
C VAL A 417 -4.41 24.45 -8.95
N ASP A 418 -4.49 24.66 -7.64
CA ASP A 418 -4.43 23.59 -6.63
C ASP A 418 -5.50 23.81 -5.54
N PRO A 419 -6.77 23.42 -5.81
CA PRO A 419 -7.86 23.60 -4.85
C PRO A 419 -7.61 22.81 -3.56
N THR A 420 -6.97 21.65 -3.67
CA THR A 420 -6.76 20.64 -2.61
C THR A 420 -5.46 20.79 -1.83
N GLU A 421 -4.61 21.77 -2.16
CA GLU A 421 -3.32 22.04 -1.49
C GLU A 421 -2.29 20.89 -1.55
N ILE A 422 -2.41 20.02 -2.56
CA ILE A 422 -1.53 18.85 -2.71
C ILE A 422 -0.12 19.20 -3.21
N PHE A 423 0.08 20.42 -3.70
CA PHE A 423 1.34 20.90 -4.28
C PHE A 423 2.41 21.26 -3.23
N GLN A 424 2.01 21.53 -1.97
CA GLN A 424 2.90 22.09 -0.95
C GLN A 424 4.16 21.23 -0.70
N LEU A 425 5.32 21.88 -0.60
CA LEU A 425 6.55 21.30 -0.06
C LEU A 425 6.62 21.52 1.45
N ALA A 426 7.27 20.60 2.18
CA ALA A 426 7.64 20.82 3.57
C ALA A 426 8.39 22.16 3.71
N LYS A 427 8.12 22.88 4.81
CA LYS A 427 8.68 24.22 5.11
C LYS A 427 10.19 24.26 4.82
N ALA A 428 10.57 24.97 3.77
CA ALA A 428 11.94 25.44 3.59
C ALA A 428 12.12 26.73 4.40
N GLU A 429 13.26 26.83 5.08
CA GLU A 429 13.69 27.92 5.93
C GLU A 429 13.48 29.30 5.29
N ASP A 430 13.12 30.26 6.14
CA ASP A 430 12.87 31.65 5.80
C ASP A 430 13.96 32.25 4.90
N GLY A 431 13.55 32.93 3.81
CA GLY A 431 14.47 33.87 3.16
C GLY A 431 14.47 33.98 1.63
N ALA A 432 13.36 33.78 0.90
CA ALA A 432 13.23 34.32 -0.46
C ALA A 432 11.77 34.39 -0.92
N LYS A 433 11.20 35.61 -1.01
CA LYS A 433 9.85 35.85 -1.59
C LYS A 433 9.87 36.02 -3.13
N ALA A 434 11.03 36.12 -3.76
CA ALA A 434 11.18 36.17 -5.21
C ALA A 434 11.43 34.76 -5.76
N GLY A 435 10.53 34.26 -6.63
CA GLY A 435 10.72 32.97 -7.32
C GLY A 435 9.76 31.83 -6.94
N ARG A 436 8.60 32.11 -6.34
CA ARG A 436 7.54 31.10 -6.13
C ARG A 436 6.42 31.25 -7.17
N PRO A 437 5.86 30.14 -7.70
CA PRO A 437 4.70 30.22 -8.59
C PRO A 437 3.50 30.80 -7.85
N ARG A 438 2.57 31.39 -8.60
CA ARG A 438 1.28 31.80 -8.04
C ARG A 438 0.40 30.56 -7.89
N VAL A 439 0.03 30.20 -6.66
CA VAL A 439 -0.92 29.11 -6.39
C VAL A 439 -2.31 29.70 -6.16
N VAL A 440 -3.32 29.20 -6.87
CA VAL A 440 -4.71 29.67 -6.82
C VAL A 440 -5.69 28.49 -6.67
N LYS A 441 -6.93 28.78 -6.26
CA LYS A 441 -7.94 27.74 -6.01
C LYS A 441 -8.79 27.40 -7.23
N SER A 442 -8.78 28.25 -8.26
CA SER A 442 -9.62 28.09 -9.45
C SER A 442 -8.95 28.60 -10.72
N GLU A 443 -9.40 28.08 -11.86
CA GLU A 443 -9.01 28.60 -13.19
C GLU A 443 -9.50 30.03 -13.41
N ILE A 444 -10.57 30.47 -12.72
CA ILE A 444 -11.02 31.87 -12.74
C ILE A 444 -9.95 32.78 -12.12
N GLU A 445 -9.46 32.43 -10.93
CA GLU A 445 -8.39 33.18 -10.27
C GLU A 445 -7.09 33.16 -11.10
N ALA A 446 -6.77 32.03 -11.74
CA ALA A 446 -5.63 31.95 -12.64
C ALA A 446 -5.75 32.94 -13.80
N ARG A 447 -6.92 33.01 -14.43
CA ARG A 447 -7.22 33.96 -15.50
C ARG A 447 -7.13 35.39 -15.04
N TYR A 448 -7.67 35.73 -13.88
CA TYR A 448 -7.59 37.10 -13.35
C TYR A 448 -6.16 37.52 -13.04
N TYR A 449 -5.32 36.58 -12.59
CA TYR A 449 -3.91 36.85 -12.35
C TYR A 449 -3.14 37.09 -13.65
N ILE A 450 -3.41 36.29 -14.70
CA ILE A 450 -2.69 36.41 -15.97
C ILE A 450 -3.20 37.58 -16.81
N GLY A 451 -4.52 37.77 -16.85
CA GLY A 451 -5.20 38.66 -17.80
C GLY A 451 -5.81 39.92 -17.20
N GLY A 452 -5.92 40.07 -15.88
CA GLY A 452 -6.65 41.16 -15.24
C GLY A 452 -8.10 40.82 -14.83
N ILE A 453 -8.71 41.66 -14.00
CA ILE A 453 -10.03 41.37 -13.40
C ILE A 453 -11.14 41.41 -14.46
N GLY A 454 -11.96 40.35 -14.48
CA GLY A 454 -13.12 40.25 -15.38
C GLY A 454 -12.80 39.73 -16.78
N CYS A 455 -11.58 39.27 -17.01
CA CYS A 455 -11.17 38.62 -18.26
C CYS A 455 -11.85 37.26 -18.46
N SER A 456 -12.13 36.93 -19.72
CA SER A 456 -12.67 35.64 -20.16
C SER A 456 -11.65 34.90 -21.02
N THR A 457 -11.96 33.66 -21.40
CA THR A 457 -11.10 32.85 -22.26
C THR A 457 -11.89 32.25 -23.40
N ILE A 458 -11.28 32.22 -24.58
CA ILE A 458 -11.75 31.44 -25.72
C ILE A 458 -10.84 30.22 -25.81
N SER A 459 -11.39 29.04 -25.55
CA SER A 459 -10.68 27.76 -25.66
C SER A 459 -10.65 27.33 -27.11
N ILE A 460 -9.48 26.96 -27.63
CA ILE A 460 -9.40 26.14 -28.84
C ILE A 460 -9.30 24.70 -28.32
N GLU A 461 -10.42 24.00 -28.26
CA GLU A 461 -10.38 22.54 -28.14
C GLU A 461 -9.96 22.01 -29.50
N ASP A 462 -8.71 21.57 -29.63
CA ASP A 462 -8.36 20.64 -30.70
C ASP A 462 -9.15 19.35 -30.39
N ASP A 463 -10.31 19.20 -31.05
CA ASP A 463 -11.08 17.95 -31.07
C ASP A 463 -10.11 16.82 -31.46
N TRP A 464 -10.01 15.81 -30.59
CA TRP A 464 -9.27 14.58 -30.85
C TRP A 464 -10.08 13.62 -31.72
#